data_AF-A0A0S8IM58-F1
#
_entry.id   AF-A0A0S8IM58-F1
#
_cell.length_a   1.000
_cell.length_b   1.000
_cell.length_c   1.000
_cell.angle_alpha   90.00
_cell.angle_beta   90.00
_cell.angle_gamma   90.00
#
_symmetry.space_group_name_H-M   'P 1'
#
loop_
_entity.id
_entity.type
_entity.pdbx_description
1 polymer ?
#
loop_
_entity_poly.entity_id
_entity_poly.type
_entity_poly.pdbx_seq_one_letter_code
_entity_poly.pdbx_strand_id
1 'polypeptide(L)'
;MNKPKGIVLVFSLMVMLVLSILLASFYFQSANESKQALVFENSTRAFWLAEAGLAKALSAFSGPTTLSGYIGDTNHTYSVQVSLLSGIYYTIVSTGTVTSPATGTTSRTISATVKLGAVDPTKFKYGIETTAALKMFGDVTIDPSDSWKEYSTLDFADLFTITKDQIKDSATHLYTDDDFCGAVSCQPVDGITWVDVTGTMNIAGNLVGSGILIINGDVHFSGTVDFHGIIYVIGKLTNTGTVNSYGSILAESGTTLDTRLGGTVDINYSLSDITDALSFIQFITRIVVSWQEI
;
A
#
# COMPACT_ATOMS: atom_id res chain seq x y z
N MET A 1 59.10 45.62 -65.38
CA MET A 1 58.61 46.16 -64.09
C MET A 1 57.20 45.62 -63.85
N ASN A 2 57.08 44.36 -63.44
CA ASN A 2 55.79 43.68 -63.26
C ASN A 2 55.39 43.63 -61.78
N LYS A 3 54.12 43.95 -61.53
CA LYS A 3 53.58 44.43 -60.27
C LYS A 3 53.45 43.29 -59.23
N PRO A 4 53.91 43.45 -57.97
CA PRO A 4 53.70 42.49 -56.88
C PRO A 4 52.23 42.34 -56.43
N LYS A 5 51.28 42.97 -57.13
CA LYS A 5 49.86 43.06 -56.73
C LYS A 5 49.07 41.76 -56.95
N GLY A 6 49.49 40.88 -57.86
CA GLY A 6 48.78 39.62 -58.14
C GLY A 6 48.95 38.56 -57.04
N ILE A 7 50.15 38.46 -56.46
CA ILE A 7 50.46 37.45 -55.44
C ILE A 7 49.77 37.76 -54.11
N VAL A 8 49.61 39.05 -53.79
CA VAL A 8 48.89 39.53 -52.60
C VAL A 8 47.42 39.16 -52.66
N LEU A 9 46.80 39.23 -53.85
CA LEU A 9 45.41 38.84 -54.04
C LEU A 9 45.22 37.34 -53.76
N VAL A 10 46.05 36.49 -54.36
CA VAL A 10 46.00 35.02 -54.19
C VAL A 10 46.23 34.65 -52.72
N PHE A 11 47.20 35.27 -52.06
CA PHE A 11 47.47 35.01 -50.64
C PHE A 11 46.31 35.45 -49.75
N SER A 12 45.72 36.63 -49.99
CA SER A 12 44.54 37.10 -49.24
C SER A 12 43.35 36.17 -49.40
N LEU A 13 43.15 35.62 -50.59
CA LEU A 13 42.05 34.73 -50.92
C LEU A 13 42.24 33.36 -50.25
N MET A 14 43.49 32.88 -50.18
CA MET A 14 43.83 31.67 -49.44
C MET A 14 43.60 31.83 -47.94
N VAL A 15 44.01 32.97 -47.36
CA VAL A 15 43.77 33.29 -45.95
C VAL A 15 42.27 33.39 -45.65
N MET A 16 41.49 34.05 -46.52
CA MET A 16 40.03 34.12 -46.38
C MET A 16 39.38 32.74 -46.47
N LEU A 17 39.82 31.88 -47.39
CA LEU A 17 39.31 30.51 -47.52
C LEU A 17 39.56 29.71 -46.23
N VAL A 18 40.77 29.77 -45.69
CA VAL A 18 41.13 29.09 -44.44
C VAL A 18 40.30 29.61 -43.27
N LEU A 19 40.13 30.94 -43.15
CA LEU A 19 39.27 31.52 -42.11
C LEU A 19 37.81 31.07 -42.24
N SER A 20 37.30 30.97 -43.46
CA SER A 20 35.91 30.56 -43.73
C SER A 20 35.68 29.10 -43.31
N ILE A 21 36.64 28.21 -43.58
CA ILE A 21 36.58 26.81 -43.16
C ILE A 21 36.65 26.68 -41.63
N LEU A 22 37.48 27.48 -40.97
CA LEU A 22 37.57 27.50 -39.51
C LEU A 22 36.26 28.01 -38.88
N LEU A 23 35.70 29.12 -39.39
CA LEU A 23 34.43 29.66 -38.92
C LEU A 23 33.27 28.67 -39.09
N ALA A 24 33.20 27.99 -40.24
CA ALA A 24 32.20 26.96 -40.48
C ALA A 24 32.37 25.80 -39.49
N SER A 25 33.60 25.34 -39.25
CA SER A 25 33.90 24.27 -38.28
C SER A 25 33.44 24.64 -36.86
N PHE A 26 33.76 25.85 -36.39
CA PHE A 26 33.33 26.33 -35.08
C PHE A 26 31.80 26.43 -34.97
N TYR A 27 31.12 26.90 -36.03
CA TYR A 27 29.67 26.97 -36.04
C TYR A 27 29.03 25.58 -35.94
N PHE A 28 29.50 24.61 -36.71
CA PHE A 28 28.99 23.22 -36.64
C PHE A 28 29.25 22.58 -35.28
N GLN A 29 30.42 22.82 -34.69
CA GLN A 29 30.73 22.34 -33.35
C GLN A 29 29.77 22.93 -32.32
N SER A 30 29.57 24.25 -32.33
CA SER A 30 28.66 24.94 -31.40
C SER A 30 27.21 24.49 -31.54
N ALA A 31 26.71 24.32 -32.78
CA ALA A 31 25.36 23.83 -33.03
C ALA A 31 25.18 22.38 -32.53
N ASN A 32 26.21 21.53 -32.68
CA ASN A 32 26.17 20.15 -32.22
C ASN A 32 26.24 20.06 -30.69
N GLU A 33 27.06 20.88 -30.04
CA GLU A 33 27.12 20.98 -28.58
C GLU A 33 25.78 21.45 -27.98
N SER A 34 25.13 22.44 -28.59
CA SER A 34 23.81 22.91 -28.17
C SER A 34 22.76 21.79 -28.27
N LYS A 35 22.77 21.01 -29.37
CA LYS A 35 21.86 19.87 -29.52
C LYS A 35 22.13 18.78 -28.49
N GLN A 36 23.40 18.46 -28.21
CA GLN A 36 23.75 17.48 -27.18
C GLN A 36 23.33 17.94 -25.79
N ALA A 37 23.50 19.23 -25.48
CA ALA A 37 23.04 19.81 -24.22
C ALA A 37 21.50 19.68 -24.07
N LEU A 38 20.74 19.95 -25.13
CA LEU A 38 19.28 19.78 -25.12
C LEU A 38 18.86 18.32 -24.95
N VAL A 39 19.54 17.38 -25.61
CA VAL A 39 19.27 15.94 -25.45
C VAL A 39 19.59 15.49 -24.02
N PHE A 40 20.70 15.96 -23.45
CA PHE A 40 21.06 15.69 -22.07
C PHE A 40 20.00 16.23 -21.10
N GLU A 41 19.57 17.48 -21.29
CA GLU A 41 18.50 18.08 -20.50
C GLU A 41 17.19 17.28 -20.58
N ASN A 42 16.76 16.92 -21.79
CA ASN A 42 15.55 16.11 -22.00
C ASN A 42 15.68 14.71 -21.39
N SER A 43 16.88 14.11 -21.45
CA SER A 43 17.17 12.84 -20.79
C SER A 43 17.06 12.95 -19.27
N THR A 44 17.63 14.01 -18.67
CA THR A 44 17.48 14.27 -17.23
C THR A 44 16.01 14.48 -16.85
N ARG A 45 15.26 15.28 -17.61
CA ARG A 45 13.82 15.50 -17.38
C ARG A 45 13.02 14.20 -17.49
N ALA A 46 13.29 13.37 -18.51
CA ALA A 46 12.65 12.07 -18.66
C ALA A 46 12.93 11.14 -17.46
N PHE A 47 14.14 11.18 -16.91
CA PHE A 47 14.47 10.46 -15.67
C PHE A 47 13.64 10.95 -14.48
N TRP A 48 13.54 12.27 -14.26
CA TRP A 48 12.71 12.83 -13.18
C TRP A 48 11.22 12.50 -13.34
N LEU A 49 10.71 12.43 -14.58
CA LEU A 49 9.34 12.00 -14.84
C LEU A 49 9.13 10.52 -14.49
N ALA A 50 10.11 9.66 -14.75
CA ALA A 50 10.08 8.27 -14.34
C ALA A 50 10.06 8.14 -12.81
N GLU A 51 10.91 8.91 -12.11
CA GLU A 51 10.92 8.97 -10.64
C GLU A 51 9.57 9.44 -10.07
N ALA A 52 8.97 10.45 -10.68
CA ALA A 52 7.67 10.95 -10.25
C ALA A 52 6.54 9.92 -10.48
N GLY A 53 6.61 9.16 -11.58
CA GLY A 53 5.72 8.04 -11.84
C GLY A 53 5.86 6.96 -10.77
N LEU A 54 7.09 6.55 -10.44
CA LEU A 54 7.37 5.61 -9.35
C LEU A 54 6.82 6.11 -8.01
N ALA A 55 7.07 7.37 -7.65
CA ALA A 55 6.56 7.96 -6.41
C ALA A 55 5.02 7.96 -6.37
N LYS A 56 4.38 8.28 -7.49
CA LYS A 56 2.91 8.22 -7.60
C LYS A 56 2.39 6.80 -7.41
N ALA A 57 3.04 5.81 -8.03
CA ALA A 57 2.70 4.40 -7.88
C ALA A 57 2.85 3.92 -6.43
N LEU A 58 3.93 4.33 -5.76
CA LEU A 58 4.12 4.05 -4.33
C LEU A 58 3.06 4.73 -3.45
N SER A 59 2.54 5.89 -3.83
CA SER A 59 1.50 6.58 -3.06
C SER A 59 0.11 5.95 -3.20
N ALA A 60 -0.20 5.39 -4.37
CA ALA A 60 -1.50 4.79 -4.71
C ALA A 60 -1.42 3.26 -4.79
N PHE A 61 -0.50 2.67 -4.03
CA PHE A 61 -0.18 1.25 -4.15
C PHE A 61 -1.27 0.39 -3.50
N SER A 62 -1.99 -0.38 -4.31
CA SER A 62 -3.04 -1.31 -3.85
C SER A 62 -2.95 -2.67 -4.55
N GLY A 63 -1.78 -3.01 -5.11
CA GLY A 63 -1.54 -4.22 -5.90
C GLY A 63 -1.22 -3.92 -7.37
N PRO A 64 -1.35 -4.94 -8.27
CA PRO A 64 -1.02 -4.79 -9.69
C PRO A 64 -1.92 -3.75 -10.36
N THR A 65 -1.32 -2.79 -11.05
CA THR A 65 -2.05 -1.69 -11.68
C THR A 65 -1.23 -1.02 -12.78
N THR A 66 -1.91 -0.30 -13.66
CA THR A 66 -1.31 0.61 -14.62
C THR A 66 -1.73 2.02 -14.29
N LEU A 67 -0.78 2.95 -14.28
CA LEU A 67 -1.06 4.38 -14.13
C LEU A 67 -0.23 5.18 -15.11
N SER A 68 -0.78 6.28 -15.59
CA SER A 68 -0.09 7.22 -16.46
C SER A 68 -0.51 8.63 -16.12
N GLY A 69 0.32 9.59 -16.49
CA GLY A 69 0.06 10.99 -16.22
C GLY A 69 1.09 11.89 -16.87
N TYR A 70 1.02 13.16 -16.54
CA TYR A 70 1.95 14.18 -17.01
C TYR A 70 2.25 15.18 -15.91
N ILE A 71 3.38 15.87 -16.03
CA ILE A 71 3.78 16.94 -15.11
C ILE A 71 4.03 18.20 -15.93
N GLY A 72 3.27 19.26 -15.63
CA GLY A 72 3.35 20.53 -16.34
C GLY A 72 2.54 20.53 -17.64
N ASP A 73 2.91 19.72 -18.62
CA ASP A 73 2.26 19.67 -19.93
C ASP A 73 2.22 18.26 -20.56
N THR A 74 1.50 18.12 -21.67
CA THR A 74 1.30 16.84 -22.37
C THR A 74 2.55 16.26 -23.04
N ASN A 75 3.62 17.03 -23.14
CA ASN A 75 4.90 16.57 -23.69
C ASN A 75 5.80 15.96 -22.61
N HIS A 76 5.44 16.07 -21.33
CA HIS A 76 6.21 15.58 -20.19
C HIS A 76 5.39 14.53 -19.44
N THR A 77 5.40 13.30 -19.96
CA THR A 77 4.53 12.21 -19.49
C THR A 77 5.30 11.16 -18.71
N TYR A 78 4.57 10.40 -17.89
CA TYR A 78 5.06 9.16 -17.29
C TYR A 78 4.02 8.06 -17.47
N SER A 79 4.50 6.82 -17.57
CA SER A 79 3.69 5.60 -17.58
C SER A 79 4.29 4.60 -16.62
N VAL A 80 3.47 3.91 -15.84
CA VAL A 80 3.91 2.99 -14.80
C VAL A 80 3.11 1.71 -14.86
N GLN A 81 3.83 0.61 -14.68
CA GLN A 81 3.31 -0.74 -14.58
C GLN A 81 3.72 -1.32 -13.24
N VAL A 82 2.74 -1.70 -12.42
CA VAL A 82 2.94 -2.43 -11.17
C VAL A 82 2.54 -3.88 -11.42
N SER A 83 3.44 -4.82 -11.17
CA SER A 83 3.22 -6.24 -11.39
C SER A 83 3.68 -7.06 -10.20
N LEU A 84 2.96 -8.14 -9.90
CA LEU A 84 3.37 -9.09 -8.88
C LEU A 84 4.61 -9.85 -9.37
N LEU A 85 5.69 -9.84 -8.59
CA LEU A 85 6.89 -10.63 -8.87
C LEU A 85 6.74 -12.02 -8.25
N SER A 86 6.55 -12.08 -6.92
CA SER A 86 6.31 -13.33 -6.18
C SER A 86 5.92 -13.01 -4.73
N GLY A 87 4.91 -13.69 -4.19
CA GLY A 87 4.48 -13.52 -2.79
C GLY A 87 4.18 -12.06 -2.46
N ILE A 88 5.00 -11.47 -1.59
CA ILE A 88 4.90 -10.07 -1.13
C ILE A 88 5.78 -9.09 -1.93
N TYR A 89 6.43 -9.55 -3.00
CA TYR A 89 7.30 -8.73 -3.83
C TYR A 89 6.58 -8.29 -5.11
N TYR A 90 6.68 -6.99 -5.40
CA TYR A 90 6.13 -6.36 -6.59
C TYR A 90 7.22 -5.61 -7.33
N THR A 91 7.11 -5.57 -8.65
CA THR A 91 7.96 -4.74 -9.51
C THR A 91 7.15 -3.56 -10.01
N ILE A 92 7.71 -2.37 -9.86
CA ILE A 92 7.19 -1.12 -10.42
C ILE A 92 8.15 -0.68 -11.52
N VAL A 93 7.67 -0.69 -12.77
CA VAL A 93 8.41 -0.16 -13.91
C VAL A 93 7.80 1.17 -14.31
N SER A 94 8.57 2.25 -14.22
CA SER A 94 8.13 3.59 -14.64
C SER A 94 8.97 4.10 -15.81
N THR A 95 8.30 4.54 -16.87
CA THR A 95 8.91 5.20 -18.02
C THR A 95 8.48 6.65 -18.06
N GLY A 96 9.43 7.57 -17.93
CA GLY A 96 9.24 8.99 -18.17
C GLY A 96 9.60 9.36 -19.61
N THR A 97 8.81 10.24 -20.23
CA THR A 97 8.93 10.60 -21.64
C THR A 97 8.82 12.11 -21.83
N VAL A 98 9.77 12.68 -22.56
CA VAL A 98 9.80 14.09 -22.97
C VAL A 98 9.73 14.17 -24.49
N THR A 99 8.75 14.89 -25.01
CA THR A 99 8.60 15.14 -26.45
C THR A 99 8.95 16.60 -26.77
N SER A 100 10.03 16.81 -27.53
CA SER A 100 10.47 18.15 -27.95
C SER A 100 10.42 18.29 -29.47
N PRO A 101 9.90 19.40 -30.02
CA PRO A 101 9.99 19.68 -31.46
C PRO A 101 11.43 19.73 -32.00
N ALA A 102 12.41 20.07 -31.14
CA ALA A 102 13.81 20.27 -31.55
C ALA A 102 14.63 18.97 -31.54
N THR A 103 14.34 18.03 -30.63
CA THR A 103 15.14 16.81 -30.42
C THR A 103 14.35 15.51 -30.61
N GLY A 104 13.04 15.58 -30.83
CA GLY A 104 12.14 14.43 -30.85
C GLY A 104 11.78 13.93 -29.45
N THR A 105 11.43 12.65 -29.35
CA THR A 105 11.04 12.01 -28.09
C THR A 105 12.25 11.38 -27.39
N THR A 106 12.43 11.68 -26.12
CA THR A 106 13.44 11.07 -25.24
C THR A 106 12.73 10.40 -24.06
N SER A 107 13.07 9.14 -23.79
CA SER A 107 12.46 8.37 -22.69
C SER A 107 13.54 7.75 -21.81
N ARG A 108 13.25 7.61 -20.52
CA ARG A 108 14.07 6.89 -19.53
C ARG A 108 13.16 5.98 -18.73
N THR A 109 13.64 4.79 -18.41
CA THR A 109 12.87 3.80 -17.66
C THR A 109 13.62 3.42 -16.39
N ILE A 110 12.88 3.37 -15.29
CA ILE A 110 13.38 2.87 -14.01
C ILE A 110 12.53 1.68 -13.58
N SER A 111 13.14 0.79 -12.81
CA SER A 111 12.50 -0.36 -12.20
C SER A 111 12.82 -0.41 -10.72
N ALA A 112 11.79 -0.54 -9.89
CA ALA A 112 11.92 -0.70 -8.45
C ALA A 112 11.23 -1.97 -7.99
N THR A 113 11.88 -2.71 -7.09
CA THR A 113 11.25 -3.84 -6.39
C THR A 113 10.76 -3.36 -5.04
N VAL A 114 9.47 -3.55 -4.78
CA VAL A 114 8.82 -3.19 -3.52
C VAL A 114 8.46 -4.48 -2.79
N LYS A 115 8.81 -4.52 -1.50
CA LYS A 115 8.39 -5.57 -0.58
C LYS A 115 7.29 -5.02 0.32
N LEU A 116 6.18 -5.74 0.41
CA LEU A 116 5.09 -5.46 1.32
C LEU A 116 5.38 -5.96 2.73
N GLY A 117 4.66 -5.42 3.71
CA GLY A 117 4.66 -5.90 5.08
C GLY A 117 4.22 -7.35 5.14
N ALA A 118 5.04 -8.22 5.69
CA ALA A 118 4.62 -9.58 6.00
C ALA A 118 4.16 -9.62 7.45
N VAL A 119 2.88 -9.88 7.67
CA VAL A 119 2.37 -10.30 8.98
C VAL A 119 2.39 -11.82 9.00
N ASP A 120 2.94 -12.39 10.07
CA ASP A 120 2.99 -13.84 10.24
C ASP A 120 1.63 -14.34 10.77
N PRO A 121 0.83 -15.06 9.96
CA PRO A 121 -0.47 -15.54 10.40
C PRO A 121 -0.36 -16.55 11.55
N THR A 122 0.79 -17.18 11.75
CA THR A 122 1.01 -18.16 12.83
C THR A 122 1.13 -17.53 14.21
N LYS A 123 1.18 -16.20 14.30
CA LYS A 123 1.05 -15.48 15.57
C LYS A 123 -0.35 -15.59 16.17
N PHE A 124 -1.37 -15.78 15.33
CA PHE A 124 -2.76 -16.02 15.74
C PHE A 124 -2.96 -17.53 15.92
N LYS A 125 -2.70 -18.05 17.13
CA LYS A 125 -2.62 -19.50 17.35
C LYS A 125 -3.94 -20.16 17.74
N TYR A 126 -4.91 -19.37 18.16
CA TYR A 126 -6.14 -19.83 18.79
C TYR A 126 -7.36 -19.21 18.08
N GLY A 127 -8.46 -19.96 18.05
CA GLY A 127 -9.77 -19.47 17.61
C GLY A 127 -10.29 -18.38 18.54
N ILE A 128 -10.00 -18.47 19.83
CA ILE A 128 -10.21 -17.36 20.78
C ILE A 128 -9.05 -17.17 21.77
N GLU A 129 -8.58 -15.94 21.91
CA GLU A 129 -7.52 -15.58 22.84
C GLU A 129 -7.90 -14.35 23.65
N THR A 130 -7.70 -14.39 24.97
CA THR A 130 -8.15 -13.34 25.88
C THR A 130 -7.07 -12.99 26.91
N THR A 131 -6.99 -11.72 27.29
CA THR A 131 -6.09 -11.25 28.36
C THR A 131 -6.62 -11.50 29.78
N ALA A 132 -7.90 -11.86 29.90
CA ALA A 132 -8.60 -12.14 31.16
C ALA A 132 -9.17 -13.58 31.16
N ALA A 133 -10.05 -13.88 32.12
CA ALA A 133 -10.77 -15.16 32.15
C ALA A 133 -11.82 -15.22 31.02
N LEU A 134 -11.98 -16.39 30.41
CA LEU A 134 -13.00 -16.72 29.43
C LEU A 134 -14.09 -17.57 30.09
N LYS A 135 -15.29 -17.00 30.20
CA LYS A 135 -16.45 -17.71 30.76
C LYS A 135 -17.38 -18.13 29.63
N MET A 136 -17.56 -19.43 29.47
CA MET A 136 -18.45 -20.01 28.46
C MET A 136 -19.74 -20.50 29.12
N PHE A 137 -20.88 -20.10 28.57
CA PHE A 137 -22.21 -20.52 28.98
C PHE A 137 -23.05 -20.83 27.73
N GLY A 138 -24.05 -21.71 27.84
CA GLY A 138 -24.86 -22.09 26.67
C GLY A 138 -24.17 -23.12 25.79
N ASP A 139 -24.44 -23.06 24.49
CA ASP A 139 -23.92 -23.98 23.49
C ASP A 139 -22.71 -23.34 22.80
N VAL A 140 -21.51 -23.66 23.28
CA VAL A 140 -20.26 -23.07 22.78
C VAL A 140 -19.36 -24.19 22.27
N THR A 141 -19.09 -24.19 20.98
CA THR A 141 -18.15 -25.09 20.30
C THR A 141 -16.94 -24.29 19.83
N ILE A 142 -15.75 -24.85 20.06
CA ILE A 142 -14.49 -24.33 19.53
C ILE A 142 -13.85 -25.48 18.74
N ASP A 143 -13.47 -25.22 17.50
CA ASP A 143 -12.82 -26.17 16.61
C ASP A 143 -11.46 -25.63 16.14
N PRO A 144 -10.33 -26.30 16.44
CA PRO A 144 -10.23 -27.47 17.30
C PRO A 144 -10.52 -27.14 18.78
N SER A 145 -10.91 -28.15 19.56
CA SER A 145 -11.40 -27.98 20.94
C SER A 145 -10.39 -27.35 21.93
N ASP A 146 -9.10 -27.37 21.58
CA ASP A 146 -8.00 -26.76 22.32
C ASP A 146 -7.58 -25.38 21.76
N SER A 147 -8.32 -24.85 20.79
CA SER A 147 -8.05 -23.58 20.11
C SER A 147 -8.53 -22.37 20.91
N TRP A 148 -8.22 -22.33 22.21
CA TRP A 148 -8.54 -21.22 23.09
C TRP A 148 -7.45 -20.96 24.12
N LYS A 149 -7.32 -19.69 24.52
CA LYS A 149 -6.32 -19.28 25.51
C LYS A 149 -6.79 -18.11 26.36
N GLU A 150 -6.61 -18.24 27.68
CA GLU A 150 -6.86 -17.20 28.67
C GLU A 150 -5.55 -16.62 29.21
N TYR A 151 -5.65 -15.43 29.81
CA TYR A 151 -4.54 -14.71 30.45
C TYR A 151 -3.33 -14.51 29.54
N SER A 152 -3.59 -14.33 28.24
CA SER A 152 -2.55 -14.05 27.26
C SER A 152 -2.03 -12.63 27.35
N THR A 153 -0.81 -12.42 26.87
CA THR A 153 -0.27 -11.08 26.63
C THR A 153 -0.50 -10.74 25.16
N LEU A 154 -1.58 -9.99 24.88
CA LEU A 154 -1.89 -9.51 23.55
C LEU A 154 -1.16 -8.19 23.30
N ASP A 155 -0.12 -8.22 22.47
CA ASP A 155 0.55 -7.01 21.98
C ASP A 155 0.12 -6.77 20.54
N PHE A 156 -0.70 -5.74 20.33
CA PHE A 156 -1.21 -5.37 19.01
C PHE A 156 -0.10 -5.13 17.98
N ALA A 157 0.97 -4.44 18.40
CA ALA A 157 2.07 -4.09 17.49
C ALA A 157 2.90 -5.32 17.12
N ASP A 158 3.07 -6.28 18.04
CA ASP A 158 3.71 -7.56 17.70
C ASP A 158 2.83 -8.40 16.76
N LEU A 159 1.53 -8.52 17.05
CA LEU A 159 0.61 -9.34 16.26
C LEU A 159 0.47 -8.83 14.82
N PHE A 160 0.23 -7.53 14.64
CA PHE A 160 -0.07 -6.95 13.34
C PHE A 160 1.14 -6.28 12.67
N THR A 161 2.28 -6.17 13.34
CA THR A 161 3.50 -5.46 12.88
C THR A 161 3.30 -3.95 12.61
N ILE A 162 2.16 -3.39 13.02
CA ILE A 162 1.78 -1.99 12.91
C ILE A 162 1.07 -1.52 14.17
N THR A 163 1.08 -0.21 14.43
CA THR A 163 0.41 0.37 15.59
C THR A 163 -1.11 0.47 15.40
N LYS A 164 -1.84 0.60 16.51
CA LYS A 164 -3.30 0.84 16.53
C LYS A 164 -3.70 2.09 15.75
N ASP A 165 -2.93 3.17 15.85
CA ASP A 165 -3.19 4.40 15.12
C ASP A 165 -3.00 4.21 13.61
N GLN A 166 -1.94 3.50 13.20
CA GLN A 166 -1.68 3.24 11.77
C GLN A 166 -2.74 2.36 11.11
N ILE A 167 -3.24 1.33 11.81
CA ILE A 167 -4.30 0.49 11.25
C ILE A 167 -5.62 1.26 11.16
N LYS A 168 -5.89 2.13 12.14
CA LYS A 168 -7.07 3.00 12.14
C LYS A 168 -7.03 3.99 10.99
N ASP A 169 -5.91 4.66 10.78
CA ASP A 169 -5.69 5.60 9.68
C ASP A 169 -5.79 4.93 8.29
N SER A 170 -5.56 3.62 8.25
CA SER A 170 -5.60 2.81 7.02
C SER A 170 -6.87 1.95 6.91
N ALA A 171 -7.86 2.15 7.79
CA ALA A 171 -9.08 1.37 7.79
C ALA A 171 -9.90 1.62 6.51
N THR A 172 -10.40 0.55 5.91
CA THR A 172 -11.37 0.61 4.81
C THR A 172 -12.65 1.30 5.27
N HIS A 173 -13.10 0.95 6.47
CA HIS A 173 -14.29 1.50 7.11
C HIS A 173 -13.97 1.97 8.52
N LEU A 174 -14.41 3.19 8.83
CA LEU A 174 -14.32 3.78 10.17
C LEU A 174 -15.71 4.13 10.67
N TYR A 175 -16.10 3.51 11.76
CA TYR A 175 -17.43 3.63 12.36
C TYR A 175 -17.35 4.06 13.82
N THR A 176 -18.48 4.50 14.33
CA THR A 176 -18.76 4.75 15.74
C THR A 176 -19.85 3.80 16.24
N ASP A 177 -20.06 3.72 17.55
CA ASP A 177 -21.12 2.89 18.12
C ASP A 177 -22.54 3.28 17.66
N ASP A 178 -22.74 4.53 17.26
CA ASP A 178 -24.03 5.04 16.76
C ASP A 178 -24.32 4.68 15.29
N ASP A 179 -23.30 4.44 14.47
CA ASP A 179 -23.45 4.24 13.02
C ASP A 179 -23.13 2.82 12.54
N PHE A 180 -22.46 2.01 13.37
CA PHE A 180 -21.99 0.68 12.98
C PHE A 180 -23.11 -0.35 12.78
N CYS A 181 -24.09 -0.39 13.69
CA CYS A 181 -25.18 -1.37 13.63
C CYS A 181 -26.54 -0.77 13.95
N GLY A 182 -27.50 -1.00 13.07
CA GLY A 182 -28.92 -0.76 13.35
C GLY A 182 -29.58 -1.96 14.04
N ALA A 183 -30.89 -1.84 14.27
CA ALA A 183 -31.69 -2.88 14.93
C ALA A 183 -31.82 -4.20 14.13
N VAL A 184 -31.56 -4.17 12.81
CA VAL A 184 -31.78 -5.32 11.90
C VAL A 184 -30.48 -5.79 11.25
N SER A 185 -29.60 -4.87 10.86
CA SER A 185 -28.35 -5.18 10.17
C SER A 185 -27.25 -4.20 10.53
N CYS A 186 -26.01 -4.65 10.40
CA CYS A 186 -24.84 -3.81 10.52
C CYS A 186 -24.39 -3.23 9.17
N GLN A 187 -23.54 -2.20 9.24
CA GLN A 187 -22.83 -1.68 8.07
C GLN A 187 -21.89 -2.74 7.49
N PRO A 188 -21.43 -2.57 6.24
CA PRO A 188 -20.45 -3.46 5.64
C PRO A 188 -19.18 -3.59 6.49
N VAL A 189 -18.75 -4.84 6.68
CA VAL A 189 -17.51 -5.19 7.34
C VAL A 189 -16.67 -6.03 6.38
N ASP A 190 -15.78 -5.33 5.69
CA ASP A 190 -14.81 -5.89 4.74
C ASP A 190 -13.46 -5.18 4.87
N GLY A 191 -12.37 -5.85 4.48
CA GLY A 191 -11.03 -5.28 4.55
C GLY A 191 -10.57 -5.05 5.99
N ILE A 192 -10.26 -3.79 6.34
CA ILE A 192 -9.96 -3.36 7.71
C ILE A 192 -11.12 -2.47 8.17
N THR A 193 -11.86 -2.92 9.17
CA THR A 193 -12.97 -2.16 9.78
C THR A 193 -12.58 -1.78 11.21
N TRP A 194 -12.66 -0.49 11.51
CA TRP A 194 -12.42 0.05 12.86
C TRP A 194 -13.70 0.67 13.40
N VAL A 195 -14.09 0.29 14.62
CA VAL A 195 -15.26 0.84 15.32
C VAL A 195 -14.79 1.47 16.63
N ASP A 196 -14.94 2.78 16.78
CA ASP A 196 -14.74 3.46 18.06
C ASP A 196 -16.03 3.40 18.89
N VAL A 197 -15.93 2.90 20.12
CA VAL A 197 -17.09 2.73 21.00
C VAL A 197 -16.96 3.60 22.25
N THR A 198 -17.95 4.44 22.49
CA THR A 198 -18.03 5.21 23.74
C THR A 198 -18.87 4.46 24.78
N GLY A 199 -18.24 3.60 25.58
CA GLY A 199 -18.92 2.78 26.59
C GLY A 199 -19.09 1.34 26.13
N THR A 200 -20.34 0.84 26.07
CA THR A 200 -20.64 -0.52 25.61
C THR A 200 -21.58 -0.49 24.41
N MET A 201 -21.11 -1.02 23.27
CA MET A 201 -21.90 -1.16 22.04
C MET A 201 -22.65 -2.49 22.05
N ASN A 202 -23.95 -2.46 21.73
CA ASN A 202 -24.75 -3.68 21.56
C ASN A 202 -25.04 -3.94 20.08
N ILE A 203 -24.54 -5.06 19.57
CA ILE A 203 -24.78 -5.53 18.21
C ILE A 203 -25.94 -6.53 18.26
N ALA A 204 -27.15 -6.00 18.03
CA ALA A 204 -28.39 -6.77 18.02
C ALA A 204 -28.84 -7.20 16.61
N GLY A 205 -28.37 -6.50 15.57
CA GLY A 205 -28.64 -6.83 14.17
C GLY A 205 -27.75 -7.99 13.67
N ASN A 206 -28.02 -8.40 12.43
CA ASN A 206 -27.17 -9.39 11.76
C ASN A 206 -25.88 -8.73 11.26
N LEU A 207 -24.74 -9.24 11.73
CA LEU A 207 -23.41 -8.88 11.26
C LEU A 207 -22.89 -10.02 10.38
N VAL A 208 -22.64 -9.72 9.10
CA VAL A 208 -21.97 -10.63 8.17
C VAL A 208 -20.80 -9.88 7.59
N GLY A 209 -19.59 -10.46 7.66
CA GLY A 209 -18.40 -9.77 7.21
C GLY A 209 -17.17 -10.64 7.07
N SER A 210 -16.11 -10.05 6.54
CA SER A 210 -14.80 -10.69 6.42
C SER A 210 -13.65 -9.71 6.58
N GLY A 211 -12.45 -10.22 6.80
CA GLY A 211 -11.24 -9.41 6.98
C GLY A 211 -10.93 -9.17 8.45
N ILE A 212 -10.66 -7.92 8.83
CA ILE A 212 -10.23 -7.53 10.17
C ILE A 212 -11.26 -6.58 10.76
N LEU A 213 -11.91 -6.98 11.85
CA LEU A 213 -12.83 -6.14 12.61
C LEU A 213 -12.17 -5.77 13.94
N ILE A 214 -11.87 -4.48 14.13
CA ILE A 214 -11.32 -3.95 15.38
C ILE A 214 -12.40 -3.12 16.07
N ILE A 215 -12.71 -3.48 17.31
CA ILE A 215 -13.67 -2.76 18.15
C ILE A 215 -12.89 -2.13 19.30
N ASN A 216 -12.79 -0.81 19.29
CA ASN A 216 -12.11 -0.03 20.31
C ASN A 216 -13.10 0.36 21.41
N GLY A 217 -13.36 -0.57 22.32
CA GLY A 217 -14.25 -0.43 23.48
C GLY A 217 -14.98 -1.73 23.82
N ASP A 218 -15.95 -1.66 24.72
CA ASP A 218 -16.70 -2.83 25.15
C ASP A 218 -17.79 -3.20 24.12
N VAL A 219 -17.95 -4.50 23.85
CA VAL A 219 -18.95 -4.99 22.89
C VAL A 219 -19.81 -6.10 23.49
N HIS A 220 -21.09 -6.04 23.14
CA HIS A 220 -22.07 -7.09 23.40
C HIS A 220 -22.69 -7.58 22.09
N PHE A 221 -22.40 -8.83 21.70
CA PHE A 221 -23.05 -9.48 20.58
C PHE A 221 -24.33 -10.18 21.05
N SER A 222 -25.49 -9.59 20.73
CA SER A 222 -26.81 -10.14 21.05
C SER A 222 -27.59 -10.65 19.83
N GLY A 223 -27.19 -10.25 18.62
CA GLY A 223 -27.73 -10.72 17.34
C GLY A 223 -26.98 -11.93 16.76
N THR A 224 -27.07 -12.08 15.44
CA THR A 224 -26.33 -13.10 14.69
C THR A 224 -25.05 -12.52 14.10
N VAL A 225 -23.92 -13.16 14.33
CA VAL A 225 -22.62 -12.83 13.74
C VAL A 225 -22.15 -14.00 12.89
N ASP A 226 -21.80 -13.73 11.63
CA ASP A 226 -21.13 -14.66 10.74
C ASP A 226 -19.89 -13.97 10.16
N PHE A 227 -18.71 -14.38 10.60
CA PHE A 227 -17.49 -13.62 10.34
C PHE A 227 -16.32 -14.49 9.90
N HIS A 228 -15.67 -14.07 8.80
CA HIS A 228 -14.50 -14.73 8.22
C HIS A 228 -13.24 -13.85 8.35
N GLY A 229 -12.41 -14.12 9.35
CA GLY A 229 -11.14 -13.44 9.55
C GLY A 229 -10.79 -13.20 11.02
N ILE A 230 -10.33 -11.99 11.35
CA ILE A 230 -9.86 -11.62 12.69
C ILE A 230 -10.83 -10.62 13.33
N ILE A 231 -11.35 -10.95 14.51
CA ILE A 231 -12.08 -10.01 15.39
C ILE A 231 -11.15 -9.63 16.53
N TYR A 232 -10.87 -8.33 16.71
CA TYR A 232 -10.03 -7.82 17.79
C TYR A 232 -10.82 -6.81 18.63
N VAL A 233 -11.09 -7.14 19.89
CA VAL A 233 -11.82 -6.29 20.83
C VAL A 233 -10.85 -5.70 21.83
N ILE A 234 -10.71 -4.37 21.83
CA ILE A 234 -9.94 -3.60 22.82
C ILE A 234 -10.90 -3.19 23.94
N GLY A 235 -11.26 -4.15 24.78
CA GLY A 235 -12.27 -3.97 25.79
C GLY A 235 -12.89 -5.29 26.22
N LYS A 236 -14.05 -5.21 26.84
CA LYS A 236 -14.82 -6.37 27.28
C LYS A 236 -15.62 -6.95 26.12
N LEU A 237 -15.40 -8.23 25.84
CA LEU A 237 -16.22 -9.01 24.92
C LEU A 237 -17.30 -9.79 25.67
N THR A 238 -18.56 -9.55 25.34
CA THR A 238 -19.69 -10.36 25.81
C THR A 238 -20.56 -10.82 24.66
N ASN A 239 -21.11 -12.02 24.76
CA ASN A 239 -22.00 -12.56 23.76
C ASN A 239 -23.14 -13.35 24.42
N THR A 240 -24.35 -13.18 23.87
CA THR A 240 -25.56 -13.96 24.22
C THR A 240 -26.36 -14.38 22.98
N GLY A 241 -25.93 -13.95 21.79
CA GLY A 241 -26.59 -14.22 20.52
C GLY A 241 -26.08 -15.49 19.84
N THR A 242 -26.07 -15.47 18.51
CA THR A 242 -25.50 -16.54 17.68
C THR A 242 -24.22 -16.06 17.02
N VAL A 243 -23.10 -16.76 17.18
CA VAL A 243 -21.82 -16.36 16.58
C VAL A 243 -21.21 -17.55 15.85
N ASN A 244 -21.01 -17.39 14.55
CA ASN A 244 -20.19 -18.27 13.72
C ASN A 244 -18.95 -17.48 13.31
N SER A 245 -17.77 -17.93 13.74
CA SER A 245 -16.51 -17.27 13.40
C SER A 245 -15.58 -18.26 12.74
N TYR A 246 -14.96 -17.85 11.64
CA TYR A 246 -13.93 -18.58 10.91
C TYR A 246 -12.64 -17.75 10.93
N GLY A 247 -11.68 -18.12 11.78
CA GLY A 247 -10.43 -17.37 11.96
C GLY A 247 -10.04 -17.24 13.43
N SER A 248 -9.86 -16.00 13.93
CA SER A 248 -9.42 -15.77 15.31
C SER A 248 -10.14 -14.58 15.97
N ILE A 249 -10.56 -14.77 17.22
CA ILE A 249 -11.16 -13.73 18.07
C ILE A 249 -10.17 -13.41 19.18
N LEU A 250 -9.80 -12.14 19.32
CA LEU A 250 -8.89 -11.65 20.34
C LEU A 250 -9.61 -10.63 21.20
N ALA A 251 -9.58 -10.80 22.52
CA ALA A 251 -10.13 -9.85 23.47
C ALA A 251 -9.04 -9.34 24.41
N GLU A 252 -8.64 -8.08 24.19
CA GLU A 252 -7.75 -7.32 25.06
C GLU A 252 -8.60 -6.61 26.13
N SER A 253 -9.07 -7.39 27.11
CA SER A 253 -9.83 -6.88 28.25
C SER A 253 -8.91 -6.43 29.39
N GLY A 254 -9.37 -5.46 30.20
CA GLY A 254 -8.71 -5.11 31.45
C GLY A 254 -8.71 -6.27 32.45
N THR A 255 -7.80 -6.24 33.43
CA THR A 255 -7.55 -7.33 34.41
C THR A 255 -8.72 -7.71 35.31
N THR A 256 -9.85 -6.98 35.24
CA THR A 256 -11.04 -7.17 36.08
C THR A 256 -12.30 -7.48 35.27
N LEU A 257 -12.21 -7.54 33.94
CA LEU A 257 -13.35 -7.73 33.05
C LEU A 257 -13.23 -9.10 32.36
N ASP A 258 -14.14 -10.01 32.70
CA ASP A 258 -14.20 -11.32 32.06
C ASP A 258 -14.72 -11.20 30.62
N THR A 259 -14.11 -11.97 29.70
CA THR A 259 -14.73 -12.26 28.41
C THR A 259 -15.80 -13.33 28.62
N ARG A 260 -17.00 -13.11 28.07
CA ARG A 260 -18.15 -14.02 28.27
C ARG A 260 -18.74 -14.44 26.95
N LEU A 261 -18.73 -15.74 26.67
CA LEU A 261 -19.43 -16.35 25.55
C LEU A 261 -20.71 -17.02 26.06
N GLY A 262 -21.81 -16.80 25.36
CA GLY A 262 -23.16 -17.14 25.79
C GLY A 262 -24.06 -17.30 24.57
N GLY A 263 -25.13 -18.07 24.67
CA GLY A 263 -26.02 -18.31 23.53
C GLY A 263 -25.55 -19.52 22.72
N THR A 264 -25.43 -19.35 21.40
CA THR A 264 -24.97 -20.39 20.46
C THR A 264 -23.73 -19.88 19.72
N VAL A 265 -22.56 -20.43 20.02
CA VAL A 265 -21.28 -19.93 19.52
C VAL A 265 -20.49 -21.08 18.90
N ASP A 266 -20.14 -20.94 17.62
CA ASP A 266 -19.23 -21.83 16.91
C ASP A 266 -18.00 -21.03 16.46
N ILE A 267 -16.86 -21.29 17.10
CA ILE A 267 -15.56 -20.67 16.76
C ILE A 267 -14.72 -21.70 16.03
N ASN A 268 -14.51 -21.50 14.74
CA ASN A 268 -13.72 -22.35 13.87
C ASN A 268 -12.40 -21.65 13.59
N TYR A 269 -11.31 -22.14 14.18
CA TYR A 269 -9.99 -21.62 13.89
C TYR A 269 -9.60 -21.94 12.44
N SER A 270 -9.29 -20.89 11.67
CA SER A 270 -8.96 -21.02 10.27
C SER A 270 -7.75 -20.16 9.91
N LEU A 271 -6.61 -20.83 9.67
CA LEU A 271 -5.39 -20.16 9.24
C LEU A 271 -5.55 -19.51 7.85
N SER A 272 -6.40 -20.05 6.98
CA SER A 272 -6.69 -19.46 5.68
C SER A 272 -7.43 -18.14 5.83
N ASP A 273 -8.51 -18.08 6.61
CA ASP A 273 -9.27 -16.83 6.82
C ASP A 273 -8.42 -15.77 7.51
N ILE A 274 -7.53 -16.18 8.45
CA ILE A 274 -6.55 -15.28 9.08
C ILE A 274 -5.55 -14.74 8.03
N THR A 275 -5.02 -15.60 7.16
CA THR A 275 -4.07 -15.20 6.12
C THR A 275 -4.71 -14.22 5.14
N ASP A 276 -5.95 -14.49 4.72
CA ASP A 276 -6.70 -13.62 3.82
C ASP A 276 -7.00 -12.26 4.48
N ALA A 277 -7.38 -12.25 5.77
CA ALA A 277 -7.57 -11.03 6.54
C ALA A 277 -6.28 -10.18 6.65
N LEU A 278 -5.13 -10.82 6.92
CA LEU A 278 -3.85 -10.12 7.03
C LEU A 278 -3.34 -9.56 5.69
N SER A 279 -3.86 -10.07 4.56
CA SER A 279 -3.54 -9.53 3.23
C SER A 279 -4.02 -8.08 3.03
N PHE A 280 -4.91 -7.56 3.88
CA PHE A 280 -5.29 -6.14 3.85
C PHE A 280 -4.25 -5.23 4.52
N ILE A 281 -3.52 -5.73 5.52
CA ILE A 281 -2.49 -4.95 6.24
C ILE A 281 -1.18 -4.89 5.45
N GLN A 282 -0.87 -5.88 4.62
CA GLN A 282 0.42 -5.94 3.91
C GLN A 282 0.69 -4.70 3.05
N PHE A 283 -0.35 -4.01 2.57
CA PHE A 283 -0.22 -2.80 1.75
C PHE A 283 0.12 -1.54 2.55
N ILE A 284 -0.08 -1.54 3.87
CA ILE A 284 0.16 -0.40 4.76
C ILE A 284 1.67 -0.15 4.87
N THR A 285 2.45 -1.20 5.11
CA THR A 285 3.92 -1.11 5.19
C THR A 285 4.54 -1.57 3.88
N ARG A 286 5.42 -0.74 3.31
CA ARG A 286 6.11 -1.03 2.06
C ARG A 286 7.52 -0.49 2.10
N ILE A 287 8.44 -1.27 1.55
CA ILE A 287 9.86 -0.92 1.50
C ILE A 287 10.35 -1.14 0.09
N VAL A 288 11.00 -0.13 -0.49
CA VAL A 288 11.73 -0.29 -1.76
C VAL A 288 13.01 -1.05 -1.47
N VAL A 289 13.12 -2.27 -1.99
CA VAL A 289 14.25 -3.19 -1.74
C VAL A 289 15.34 -3.03 -2.79
N SER A 290 14.95 -2.73 -4.02
CA SER A 290 15.89 -2.45 -5.11
C SER A 290 15.36 -1.34 -5.98
N TRP A 291 16.29 -0.61 -6.59
CA TRP A 291 16.01 0.40 -7.59
C TRP A 291 17.11 0.35 -8.65
N GLN A 292 16.74 0.41 -9.93
CA GLN A 292 17.67 0.46 -11.04
C GLN A 292 17.08 1.22 -12.23
N GLU A 293 17.94 1.87 -13.01
CA GLU A 293 17.61 2.37 -14.34
C GLU A 293 17.80 1.25 -15.37
N ILE A 294 16.87 1.10 -16.32
CA ILE A 294 16.87 0.03 -17.34
C ILE A 294 16.75 0.57 -18.77
#